data_AF-A0A392NM48-F1
#
_entry.id   AF-A0A392NM48-F1
#
_cell.length_a   1.000
_cell.length_b   1.000
_cell.length_c   1.000
_cell.angle_alpha   90.00
_cell.angle_beta   90.00
_cell.angle_gamma   90.00
#
_symmetry.space_group_name_H-M   'P 1'
#
loop_
_entity.id
_entity.type
_entity.pdbx_description
1 polymer ?
#
loop_
_entity_poly.entity_id
_entity_poly.type
_entity_poly.pdbx_seq_one_letter_code
_entity_poly.pdbx_strand_id
1 'polypeptide(L)'
;NSYFPCLQLDNRGTSRRGLKFESYLKHKLGQIDADDQFTGAEWLVKQGLAEFGHIGLYGWSYGGYLSAMTLSRYPDFFKCAIAGAPATSWDGYDTFYTEKYMGLPSENKSGFDASALNAEFC
;
A
#
# COMPACT_ATOMS: atom_id res chain seq x y z
N ASN A 1 -1.99 30.92 5.64
CA ASN A 1 -2.51 29.83 4.78
C ASN A 1 -1.52 28.70 4.78
N SER A 2 -1.83 27.60 5.46
CA SER A 2 -1.04 26.38 5.37
C SER A 2 -1.48 25.63 4.11
N TYR A 3 -0.58 25.45 3.16
CA TYR A 3 -0.81 24.68 1.93
C TYR A 3 -0.34 23.25 2.17
N PHE A 4 -1.17 22.26 1.79
CA PHE A 4 -0.81 20.85 1.83
C PHE A 4 -0.75 20.33 0.38
N PRO A 5 0.44 20.16 -0.19
CA PRO A 5 0.59 19.55 -1.50
C PRO A 5 0.07 18.11 -1.47
N CYS A 6 -0.68 17.71 -2.49
CA CYS A 6 -1.15 16.33 -2.67
C CYS A 6 -0.43 15.68 -3.85
N LEU A 7 0.12 14.49 -3.65
CA LEU A 7 0.62 13.63 -4.71
C LEU A 7 -0.28 12.40 -4.82
N GLN A 8 -0.59 12.01 -6.06
CA GLN A 8 -1.18 10.72 -6.37
C GLN A 8 -0.25 10.00 -7.36
N LEU A 9 0.09 8.76 -7.05
CA LEU A 9 1.00 7.93 -7.86
C LEU A 9 0.31 6.63 -8.24
N ASP A 10 0.27 6.34 -9.53
CA ASP A 10 -0.13 5.02 -10.06
C ASP A 10 1.05 4.03 -9.90
N ASN A 11 1.09 3.32 -8.77
CA ASN A 11 2.07 2.26 -8.51
C ASN A 11 1.90 1.05 -9.43
N ARG A 12 2.90 0.16 -9.44
CA ARG A 12 2.80 -1.17 -10.05
C ARG A 12 1.60 -1.91 -9.50
N GLY A 13 0.86 -2.58 -10.38
CA GLY A 13 -0.43 -3.17 -10.06
C GLY A 13 -1.64 -2.41 -10.59
N THR A 14 -1.51 -1.11 -10.82
CA THR A 14 -2.61 -0.30 -11.36
C THR A 14 -2.96 -0.68 -12.80
N SER A 15 -4.22 -0.47 -13.17
CA SER A 15 -4.77 -0.88 -14.47
C SER A 15 -4.23 -0.05 -15.64
N ARG A 16 -4.62 -0.42 -16.88
CA ARG A 16 -4.31 0.34 -18.12
C ARG A 16 -2.82 0.40 -18.51
N ARG A 17 -2.00 -0.51 -17.98
CA ARG A 17 -0.56 -0.63 -18.28
C ARG A 17 -0.14 -2.03 -18.75
N GLY A 18 -1.12 -2.88 -19.05
CA GLY A 18 -0.94 -4.26 -19.50
C GLY A 18 -0.75 -5.26 -18.36
N LEU A 19 -0.95 -6.54 -18.68
CA LEU A 19 -0.95 -7.63 -17.69
C LEU A 19 0.37 -7.71 -16.90
N LYS A 20 1.51 -7.50 -17.56
CA LYS A 20 2.83 -7.52 -16.90
C LYS A 20 2.95 -6.46 -15.80
N PHE A 21 2.28 -5.31 -15.96
CA PHE A 21 2.30 -4.26 -14.96
C PHE A 21 1.32 -4.53 -13.81
N GLU A 22 0.13 -5.08 -14.12
CA GLU A 22 -0.84 -5.51 -13.11
C GLU A 22 -0.33 -6.69 -12.27
N SER A 23 0.36 -7.64 -12.91
CA SER A 23 0.79 -8.89 -12.29
C SER A 23 1.83 -8.75 -11.18
N TYR A 24 2.43 -7.57 -11.00
CA TYR A 24 3.35 -7.32 -9.88
C TYR A 24 2.67 -7.50 -8.51
N LEU A 25 1.36 -7.29 -8.44
CA LEU A 25 0.58 -7.51 -7.22
C LEU A 25 0.29 -8.99 -6.92
N LYS A 26 0.48 -9.88 -7.90
CA LYS A 26 0.14 -11.29 -7.73
C LYS A 26 0.94 -11.88 -6.56
N HIS A 27 0.20 -12.36 -5.57
CA HIS A 27 0.61 -12.97 -4.31
C HIS A 27 1.28 -12.01 -3.32
N LYS A 28 1.26 -10.70 -3.58
CA LYS A 28 2.11 -9.70 -2.91
C LYS A 28 1.42 -8.34 -2.67
N LEU A 29 0.12 -8.35 -2.38
CA LEU A 29 -0.63 -7.11 -2.09
C LEU A 29 0.02 -6.35 -0.92
N GLY A 30 0.14 -5.03 -1.00
CA GLY A 30 0.73 -4.19 0.05
C GLY A 30 2.25 -4.29 0.20
N GLN A 31 2.94 -4.99 -0.70
CA GLN A 31 4.40 -5.06 -0.72
C GLN A 31 4.94 -4.08 -1.76
N ILE A 32 4.89 -4.46 -3.04
CA ILE A 32 5.54 -3.72 -4.13
C ILE A 32 4.88 -2.37 -4.41
N ASP A 33 3.57 -2.29 -4.19
CA ASP A 33 2.76 -1.09 -4.27
C ASP A 33 3.08 -0.11 -3.13
N ALA A 34 3.34 -0.61 -1.92
CA ALA A 34 3.78 0.23 -0.81
C ALA A 34 5.19 0.80 -1.06
N ASP A 35 6.10 -0.03 -1.59
CA ASP A 35 7.46 0.40 -1.96
C ASP A 35 7.44 1.51 -3.03
N ASP A 36 6.50 1.43 -3.98
CA ASP A 36 6.33 2.46 -5.03
C ASP A 36 5.80 3.79 -4.43
N GLN A 37 4.87 3.74 -3.48
CA GLN A 37 4.39 4.94 -2.79
C GLN A 37 5.51 5.59 -1.95
N PHE A 38 6.32 4.78 -1.26
CA PHE A 38 7.52 5.26 -0.57
C PHE A 38 8.50 5.93 -1.54
N THR A 39 8.77 5.31 -2.70
CA THR A 39 9.63 5.88 -3.75
C THR A 39 9.12 7.24 -4.23
N GLY A 40 7.80 7.38 -4.41
CA GLY A 40 7.17 8.66 -4.77
C GLY A 40 7.37 9.73 -3.69
N ALA A 41 7.24 9.35 -2.42
CA ALA A 41 7.43 10.26 -1.30
C ALA A 41 8.90 10.68 -1.13
N GLU A 42 9.85 9.75 -1.29
CA GLU A 42 11.28 10.07 -1.36
C GLU A 42 11.59 11.05 -2.49
N TRP A 43 10.96 10.86 -3.65
CA TRP A 43 11.13 11.76 -4.78
C TRP A 43 10.65 13.19 -4.43
N LEU A 44 9.50 13.34 -3.76
CA LEU A 44 9.01 14.66 -3.31
C LEU A 44 10.02 15.36 -2.39
N VAL A 45 10.58 14.64 -1.43
CA VAL A 45 11.61 15.19 -0.52
C VAL A 45 12.85 15.61 -1.31
N LYS A 46 13.31 14.76 -2.25
CA LYS A 46 14.47 15.08 -3.12
C LYS A 46 14.23 16.29 -4.01
N GLN A 47 12.99 16.54 -4.43
CA GLN A 47 12.65 17.74 -5.22
C GLN A 47 12.43 19.00 -4.36
N GLY A 48 12.47 18.89 -3.02
CA GLY A 48 12.17 20.00 -2.12
C GLY A 48 10.68 20.37 -2.09
N LEU A 49 9.80 19.46 -2.51
CA LEU A 49 8.34 19.65 -2.55
C LEU A 49 7.65 19.16 -1.25
N ALA A 50 8.36 18.38 -0.44
CA ALA A 50 7.91 17.90 0.86
C ALA A 50 9.09 17.82 1.84
N GLU A 51 8.77 17.75 3.13
CA GLU A 51 9.74 17.62 4.21
C GLU A 51 9.65 16.23 4.85
N PHE A 52 10.81 15.62 5.14
CA PHE A 52 10.89 14.33 5.83
C PHE A 52 10.16 14.39 7.18
N GLY A 53 9.35 13.39 7.50
CA GLY A 53 8.56 13.35 8.74
C GLY A 53 7.33 14.27 8.75
N HIS A 54 7.03 14.97 7.64
CA HIS A 54 5.86 15.85 7.47
C HIS A 54 4.92 15.37 6.34
N ILE A 55 5.00 14.09 5.98
CA ILE A 55 4.17 13.47 4.93
C ILE A 55 3.14 12.54 5.59
N GLY A 56 1.87 12.74 5.24
CA GLY A 56 0.77 11.87 5.65
C GLY A 56 0.24 11.04 4.48
N LEU A 57 -0.27 9.86 4.80
CA LEU A 57 -0.95 8.97 3.85
C LEU A 57 -2.46 9.04 4.05
N TYR A 58 -3.22 8.96 2.97
CA TYR A 58 -4.69 8.96 3.02
C TYR A 58 -5.26 8.08 1.92
N GLY A 59 -6.26 7.26 2.26
CA GLY A 59 -6.99 6.51 1.26
C GLY A 59 -8.22 5.80 1.81
N TRP A 60 -9.05 5.31 0.90
CA TRP A 60 -10.27 4.55 1.19
C TRP A 60 -10.23 3.17 0.52
N SER A 61 -10.85 2.15 1.12
CA SER A 61 -10.85 0.77 0.62
C SER A 61 -9.41 0.25 0.47
N TYR A 62 -9.01 -0.21 -0.73
CA TYR A 62 -7.62 -0.62 -0.99
C TYR A 62 -6.62 0.51 -0.69
N GLY A 63 -6.99 1.78 -0.94
CA GLY A 63 -6.14 2.91 -0.58
C GLY A 63 -6.00 3.09 0.93
N GLY A 64 -7.03 2.72 1.70
CA GLY A 64 -6.95 2.69 3.17
C GLY A 64 -6.02 1.60 3.65
N TYR A 65 -6.14 0.39 3.07
CA TYR A 65 -5.21 -0.73 3.29
C TYR A 65 -3.77 -0.32 2.98
N LEU A 66 -3.52 0.24 1.79
CA LEU A 66 -2.19 0.63 1.34
C LEU A 66 -1.62 1.77 2.19
N SER A 67 -2.44 2.70 2.67
CA SER A 67 -2.01 3.77 3.59
C SER A 67 -1.51 3.20 4.91
N ALA A 68 -2.29 2.29 5.53
CA ALA A 68 -1.88 1.64 6.77
C ALA A 68 -0.65 0.73 6.57
N MET A 69 -0.60 -0.01 5.46
CA MET A 69 0.51 -0.91 5.15
C MET A 69 1.80 -0.14 4.90
N THR A 70 1.75 0.95 4.14
CA THR A 70 2.92 1.79 3.85
C THR A 70 3.44 2.44 5.13
N LEU A 71 2.57 2.93 6.02
CA LEU A 71 2.99 3.44 7.32
C LEU A 71 3.65 2.36 8.18
N SER A 72 3.10 1.15 8.20
CA SER A 72 3.65 0.04 8.99
C SER A 72 5.04 -0.40 8.49
N ARG A 73 5.27 -0.33 7.18
CA ARG A 73 6.56 -0.67 6.55
C ARG A 73 7.61 0.43 6.67
N TYR A 74 7.18 1.69 6.73
CA TYR A 74 8.05 2.87 6.73
C TYR A 74 7.66 3.89 7.83
N PRO A 75 7.62 3.46 9.11
CA PRO A 75 7.09 4.29 10.20
C PRO A 75 7.92 5.55 10.47
N ASP A 76 9.22 5.51 10.16
CA ASP A 76 10.13 6.64 10.37
C ASP A 76 10.00 7.71 9.28
N PHE A 77 9.39 7.38 8.12
CA PHE A 77 9.28 8.29 6.98
C PHE A 77 7.96 9.04 6.96
N PHE A 78 6.87 8.36 7.28
CA PHE A 78 5.51 8.91 7.24
C PHE A 78 5.02 9.29 8.64
N LYS A 79 4.40 10.46 8.76
CA LYS A 79 3.94 10.99 10.05
C LYS A 79 2.69 10.30 10.56
N CYS A 80 1.77 9.98 9.64
CA CYS A 80 0.50 9.38 9.95
C CYS A 80 -0.14 8.77 8.69
N ALA A 81 -1.13 7.91 8.90
CA ALA A 81 -1.98 7.38 7.85
C ALA A 81 -3.45 7.49 8.27
N ILE A 82 -4.30 7.92 7.34
CA ILE A 82 -5.76 7.91 7.49
C ILE A 82 -6.29 6.78 6.61
N ALA A 83 -6.63 5.66 7.23
CA ALA A 83 -7.10 4.45 6.57
C ALA A 83 -8.63 4.32 6.67
N GLY A 84 -9.34 4.67 5.59
CA GLY A 84 -10.79 4.52 5.50
C GLY A 84 -11.20 3.14 4.98
N ALA A 85 -12.02 2.41 5.72
CA ALA A 85 -12.51 1.06 5.37
C ALA A 85 -11.42 0.10 4.80
N PRO A 86 -10.26 -0.05 5.46
CA PRO A 86 -9.21 -0.93 4.97
C PRO A 86 -9.61 -2.41 5.10
N ALA A 87 -9.26 -3.22 4.11
CA ALA A 87 -9.17 -4.66 4.33
C ALA A 87 -7.95 -4.93 5.23
N THR A 88 -8.17 -5.41 6.45
CA THR A 88 -7.09 -5.63 7.44
C THR A 88 -6.48 -7.01 7.36
N SER A 89 -7.23 -7.99 6.84
CA SER A 89 -6.74 -9.32 6.52
C SER A 89 -7.43 -9.82 5.25
N TRP A 90 -6.67 -10.54 4.42
CA TRP A 90 -7.16 -11.07 3.15
C TRP A 90 -7.85 -12.43 3.29
N ASP A 91 -7.59 -13.16 4.36
CA ASP A 91 -8.21 -14.47 4.62
C ASP A 91 -9.72 -14.40 4.98
N GLY A 92 -10.21 -13.20 5.29
CA GLY A 92 -11.62 -12.92 5.56
C GLY A 92 -12.33 -12.10 4.46
N TYR A 93 -11.66 -11.79 3.36
CA TYR A 93 -12.25 -11.02 2.25
C TYR A 93 -12.86 -11.94 1.18
N ASP A 94 -13.57 -11.38 0.20
CA ASP A 94 -14.30 -12.20 -0.79
C ASP A 94 -13.37 -13.07 -1.65
N THR A 95 -13.88 -14.23 -2.09
CA THR A 95 -13.11 -15.22 -2.85
C THR A 95 -12.67 -14.69 -4.21
N PHE A 96 -13.54 -13.95 -4.92
CA PHE A 96 -13.24 -13.50 -6.28
C PHE A 96 -12.02 -12.57 -6.33
N TYR A 97 -12.00 -11.55 -5.48
CA TYR A 97 -10.89 -10.61 -5.42
C TYR A 97 -9.64 -11.27 -4.85
N THR A 98 -9.80 -11.96 -3.72
CA THR A 98 -8.68 -12.51 -2.96
C THR A 98 -7.98 -13.61 -3.74
N GLU A 99 -8.69 -14.58 -4.30
CA GLU A 99 -8.05 -15.69 -5.04
C GLU A 99 -7.42 -15.20 -6.34
N LYS A 100 -8.01 -14.19 -7.00
CA LYS A 100 -7.43 -13.57 -8.20
C LYS A 100 -6.03 -13.00 -7.93
N TYR A 101 -5.88 -12.27 -6.82
CA TYR A 101 -4.63 -11.56 -6.53
C TYR A 101 -3.70 -12.32 -5.60
N MET A 102 -4.22 -13.05 -4.61
CA MET A 102 -3.45 -13.74 -3.56
C MET A 102 -3.41 -15.26 -3.72
N GLY A 103 -4.24 -15.85 -4.58
CA GLY A 103 -4.40 -17.30 -4.65
C GLY A 103 -5.12 -17.88 -3.44
N LEU A 104 -5.04 -19.20 -3.26
CA LEU A 104 -5.62 -19.86 -2.09
C LEU A 104 -4.74 -19.63 -0.85
N PRO A 105 -5.33 -19.43 0.34
CA PRO A 105 -4.57 -19.30 1.59
C PRO A 105 -3.61 -20.48 1.85
N SER A 106 -4.00 -21.69 1.45
CA SER A 106 -3.16 -22.90 1.57
C SER A 106 -1.94 -22.91 0.65
N GLU A 107 -1.97 -22.14 -0.45
CA GLU A 107 -0.91 -22.10 -1.46
C GLU A 107 0.03 -20.89 -1.30
N ASN A 108 -0.44 -19.83 -0.62
CA ASN A 108 0.28 -18.57 -0.48
C ASN A 108 0.29 -18.03 0.97
N LYS A 109 0.46 -18.90 1.96
CA LYS A 109 0.42 -18.51 3.38
C LYS A 109 1.33 -17.31 3.69
N SER A 110 2.58 -17.33 3.23
CA SER A 110 3.52 -16.23 3.46
C SER A 110 3.08 -14.90 2.83
N GLY A 111 2.40 -14.96 1.68
CA GLY A 111 1.82 -13.77 1.06
C GLY A 111 0.67 -13.22 1.87
N PHE A 112 -0.25 -14.08 2.33
CA PHE A 112 -1.33 -13.67 3.23
C PHE A 112 -0.80 -13.04 4.53
N ASP A 113 0.17 -13.70 5.18
CA ASP A 113 0.80 -13.19 6.41
C ASP A 113 1.45 -11.81 6.17
N ALA A 114 2.23 -11.66 5.08
CA ALA A 114 2.91 -10.41 4.75
C ALA A 114 1.97 -9.29 4.26
N SER A 115 0.75 -9.63 3.86
CA SER A 115 -0.27 -8.70 3.36
C SER A 115 -1.33 -8.39 4.41
N ALA A 116 -1.22 -8.91 5.63
CA ALA A 116 -2.16 -8.64 6.70
C ALA A 116 -1.65 -7.53 7.64
N LEU A 117 -2.54 -6.61 8.03
CA LEU A 117 -2.24 -5.49 8.93
C LEU A 117 -2.18 -5.90 10.42
N ASN A 118 -2.25 -7.21 10.70
CA ASN A 118 -2.20 -7.80 12.05
C ASN A 118 -0.88 -8.53 12.35
N ALA A 119 0.03 -8.65 11.37
CA ALA A 119 1.29 -9.35 11.55
C ALA A 119 2.27 -8.46 12.32
N GLU A 120 2.35 -8.64 13.64
CA GLU A 120 3.49 -8.36 14.55
C GLU A 120 4.46 -7.20 14.20
N PHE A 121 3.97 -6.04 13.76
CA PHE A 121 4.77 -4.82 13.57
C PHE A 121 4.22 -3.63 14.37
N CYS A 122 3.83 -3.89 15.62
CA CYS A 122 3.76 -2.87 16.68
C CYS A 122 4.84 -3.15 17.72
#